data_AF-A0AB39XTI1-F1
#
_entry.id   AF-A0AB39XTI1-F1
#
_cell.length_a   1.000
_cell.length_b   1.000
_cell.length_c   1.000
_cell.angle_alpha   90.00
_cell.angle_beta   90.00
_cell.angle_gamma   90.00
#
_symmetry.space_group_name_H-M   'P 1'
#
loop_
_entity.id
_entity.type
_entity.pdbx_description
1 polymer ?
#
loop_
_entity_poly.entity_id
_entity_poly.type
_entity_poly.pdbx_seq_one_letter_code
_entity_poly.pdbx_strand_id
1 'polypeptide(L)' 'MTFIIEAIKDDSRTVDFRSSAIVAVILARKLAVNGFVVSITAPDGQLFSADQFNRLLTSRGLGSHVVAHDAERR' A
#
# COMPACT_ATOMS: atom_id res chain seq x y z
N MET A 1 -5.44 -9.45 -5.41
CA MET A 1 -4.65 -8.23 -5.20
C MET A 1 -4.76 -7.84 -3.75
N THR A 2 -3.62 -7.63 -3.08
CA THR A 2 -3.59 -7.36 -1.63
C THR A 2 -2.65 -6.20 -1.35
N PHE A 3 -3.13 -5.23 -0.58
CA PHE A 3 -2.37 -4.13 -0.01
C PHE A 3 -2.08 -4.46 1.45
N ILE A 4 -0.84 -4.24 1.87
CA ILE A 4 -0.39 -4.48 3.23
C ILE A 4 -0.21 -3.12 3.88
N ILE A 5 -0.85 -2.89 5.01
CA ILE A 5 -0.75 -1.65 5.77
C ILE A 5 0.09 -1.97 6.99
N GLU A 6 1.20 -1.26 7.16
CA GLU A 6 2.00 -1.34 8.36
C GLU A 6 1.86 -0.04 9.13
N ALA A 7 1.68 -0.14 10.44
CA ALA A 7 1.61 1.01 11.33
C ALA A 7 2.43 0.75 12.59
N ILE A 8 3.25 1.72 12.98
CA ILE A 8 4.19 1.62 14.09
C ILE A 8 4.01 2.84 15.00
N LYS A 9 3.93 2.61 16.31
CA LYS A 9 3.89 3.64 17.34
C LYS A 9 4.32 3.05 18.69
N ASP A 10 5.24 3.71 19.41
CA ASP A 10 5.61 3.36 20.79
C ASP A 10 5.83 1.84 20.99
N ASP A 11 6.70 1.25 20.17
CA ASP A 11 7.01 -0.20 20.10
C ASP A 11 5.85 -1.14 19.72
N SER A 12 4.65 -0.62 19.51
CA SER A 12 3.53 -1.35 18.92
C SER A 12 3.62 -1.33 17.40
N ARG A 13 3.58 -2.53 16.78
CA ARG A 13 3.48 -2.70 15.33
C ARG A 13 2.20 -3.46 15.00
N THR A 14 1.42 -2.92 14.07
CA THR A 14 0.24 -3.58 13.52
C THR A 14 0.38 -3.75 12.01
N VAL A 15 -0.11 -4.87 11.49
CA VAL A 15 -0.15 -5.15 10.06
C VAL A 15 -1.58 -5.54 9.68
N ASP A 16 -2.13 -4.91 8.66
CA ASP A 16 -3.48 -5.16 8.13
C ASP A 16 -3.42 -5.41 6.61
N PHE A 17 -4.28 -6.28 6.10
CA PHE A 17 -4.37 -6.66 4.69
C PHE A 17 -5.70 -6.22 4.10
N ARG A 18 -5.67 -5.48 2.99
CA ARG A 18 -6.87 -5.00 2.29
C ARG A 18 -6.81 -5.35 0.81
N SER A 19 -7.94 -5.70 0.22
CA SER A 19 -8.04 -5.98 -1.22
C SER A 19 -8.28 -4.72 -2.08
N SER A 20 -8.49 -3.56 -1.45
CA SER A 20 -8.79 -2.29 -2.11
C SER A 20 -7.84 -1.19 -1.67
N ALA A 21 -7.28 -0.46 -2.65
CA ALA A 21 -6.38 0.67 -2.42
C ALA A 21 -7.06 1.76 -1.60
N ILE A 22 -8.31 2.09 -1.95
CA ILE A 22 -9.09 3.14 -1.29
C ILE A 22 -9.29 2.80 0.18
N VAL A 23 -9.69 1.57 0.47
CA VAL A 23 -9.90 1.11 1.85
C VAL A 23 -8.59 1.11 2.63
N ALA A 24 -7.49 0.68 2.00
CA ALA A 24 -6.16 0.70 2.63
C ALA A 24 -5.73 2.12 3.00
N VAL A 25 -5.90 3.07 2.07
CA VAL A 25 -5.57 4.49 2.29
C VAL A 25 -6.43 5.11 3.39
N ILE A 26 -7.74 4.84 3.42
CA ILE A 26 -8.62 5.35 4.49
C ILE A 26 -8.16 4.86 5.86
N LEU A 27 -7.85 3.56 5.99
CA LEU A 27 -7.42 2.99 7.26
C LEU A 27 -6.04 3.53 7.69
N ALA A 28 -5.08 3.56 6.76
CA ALA A 28 -3.75 4.08 7.05
C ALA A 28 -3.79 5.58 7.45
N ARG A 29 -4.66 6.40 6.83
CA ARG A 29 -4.87 7.79 7.26
C ARG A 29 -5.44 7.91 8.67
N LYS A 30 -6.40 7.05 9.04
CA LYS A 30 -6.93 7.03 10.41
C LYS A 30 -5.84 6.70 11.42
N LEU A 31 -4.98 5.74 11.11
CA LEU A 31 -3.83 5.39 11.94
C LEU A 31 -2.81 6.53 12.03
N ALA A 32 -2.51 7.20 10.91
CA ALA A 32 -1.64 8.37 10.90
C ALA A 32 -2.15 9.51 11.79
N VAL A 33 -3.46 9.80 11.75
CA VAL A 33 -4.10 10.79 12.65
C VAL A 33 -3.95 10.42 14.13
N ASN A 34 -3.94 9.13 14.44
CA ASN A 34 -3.71 8.62 15.80
C ASN A 34 -2.21 8.62 16.21
N GLY A 35 -1.34 9.19 15.38
CA GLY A 35 0.09 9.32 15.64
C GLY A 35 0.92 8.10 15.27
N PHE A 36 0.39 7.17 14.46
CA PHE A 36 1.19 6.06 13.93
C PHE A 36 2.00 6.53 12.72
N VAL A 37 3.24 6.03 12.62
CA VAL A 37 3.97 6.05 11.36
C VAL A 37 3.41 4.92 10.50
N VAL A 38 2.93 5.24 9.30
CA VAL A 38 2.22 4.28 8.44
C VAL A 38 2.86 4.16 7.05
N SER A 39 2.80 2.95 6.51
CA SER A 39 3.14 2.65 5.13
C SER A 39 2.12 1.68 4.52
N ILE A 40 2.00 1.70 3.19
CA ILE A 40 1.21 0.75 2.42
C ILE A 40 2.10 0.09 1.38
N THR A 41 2.21 -1.23 1.41
CA THR A 41 2.80 -2.03 0.33
C THR A 41 1.71 -2.43 -0.64
N ALA A 42 1.85 -2.06 -1.91
CA ALA A 42 0.96 -2.43 -3.00
C ALA A 42 1.19 -3.89 -3.46
N PRO A 43 0.24 -4.48 -4.22
CA PRO A 43 0.36 -5.86 -4.70
C PRO A 43 1.61 -6.14 -5.56
N ASP A 44 2.17 -5.12 -6.18
CA ASP A 44 3.40 -5.16 -6.98
C ASP A 44 4.68 -5.04 -6.13
N GLY A 45 4.54 -4.93 -4.81
CA GLY A 45 5.64 -4.77 -3.87
C GLY A 45 6.09 -3.32 -3.65
N GLN A 46 5.52 -2.33 -4.34
CA GLN A 46 5.87 -0.92 -4.09
C GLN A 46 5.39 -0.46 -2.71
N LEU A 47 6.27 0.22 -1.98
CA LEU A 47 5.97 0.81 -0.68
C LEU A 47 5.63 2.30 -0.82
N PHE A 48 4.55 2.72 -0.16
CA PHE A 48 4.07 4.10 -0.13
C PHE A 48 4.03 4.61 1.31
N SER A 49 4.64 5.76 1.57
CA SER A 49 4.48 6.50 2.84
C SER A 49 3.20 7.34 2.84
N ALA A 50 2.82 7.87 4.01
CA ALA A 50 1.59 8.62 4.19
C ALA A 50 1.42 9.82 3.22
N ASP A 51 2.51 10.52 2.90
CA ASP A 51 2.54 11.64 1.95
C ASP A 51 2.30 11.19 0.50
N GLN A 52 2.55 9.91 0.20
CA GLN A 52 2.43 9.33 -1.14
C GLN A 52 1.10 8.62 -1.38
N PHE A 53 0.22 8.49 -0.39
CA PHE A 53 -1.05 7.77 -0.54
C PHE A 53 -1.95 8.32 -1.65
N ASN A 54 -1.83 9.60 -2.01
CA ASN A 54 -2.56 10.14 -3.16
C ASN A 54 -2.18 9.43 -4.47
N ARG A 55 -0.95 8.94 -4.61
CA ARG A 55 -0.50 8.19 -5.81
C ARG A 55 -1.27 6.88 -6.00
N LEU A 56 -1.66 6.22 -4.91
CA LEU A 56 -2.52 5.02 -4.92
C LEU A 56 -3.96 5.32 -5.37
N LEU A 57 -4.39 6.57 -5.29
CA LEU A 57 -5.74 7.02 -5.64
C LEU A 57 -5.79 7.63 -7.05
N THR A 58 -4.69 8.24 -7.50
CA THR A 58 -4.59 8.91 -8.80
C THR A 58 -4.06 7.99 -9.89
N SER A 59 -3.30 6.94 -9.57
CA SER A 59 -2.98 5.91 -10.54
C SER A 59 -4.28 5.19 -10.87
N ARG A 60 -4.69 5.25 -12.14
CA ARG A 60 -5.90 4.65 -12.68
C ARG A 60 -5.79 3.11 -12.58
N GLY A 61 -6.07 2.57 -11.40
CA GLY A 61 -6.21 1.14 -11.15
C GLY A 61 -4.88 0.36 -11.16
N LEU A 62 -4.65 -0.37 -10.08
CA LEU A 62 -3.93 -1.65 -10.13
C LEU A 62 -4.77 -2.64 -10.97
N GLY A 63 -4.89 -2.34 -12.26
CA GLY A 63 -5.81 -2.95 -13.20
C GLY A 63 -5.41 -2.76 -14.67
N SER A 64 -4.20 -2.28 -14.94
CA SER A 64 -3.55 -2.44 -16.25
C SER A 64 -2.43 -3.46 -16.12
N HIS A 65 -2.83 -4.73 -16.00
CA HIS A 65 -1.93 -5.86 -16.19
C HIS A 65 -1.56 -5.90 -17.68
N VAL A 66 -0.58 -5.12 -18.11
CA VAL A 66 0.19 -5.51 -19.29
C VAL A 66 1.20 -6.51 -18.77
N VAL A 67 0.87 -7.78 -19.01
CA VAL A 67 1.79 -8.90 -18.88
C VAL A 67 3.02 -8.57 -19.73
N ALA A 68 4.14 -8.23 -19.10
CA ALA A 68 5.44 -8.37 -19.71
C ALA A 68 6.05 -9.65 -19.14
N HIS A 69 5.56 -10.78 -19.65
CA HIS A 69 6.39 -11.97 -19.71
C HIS A 69 7.48 -11.68 -20.74
N ASP A 70 8.66 -11.30 -20.28
CA ASP A 70 9.92 -11.71 -20.88
C ASP A 70 10.74 -12.25 -19.70
N ALA A 71 10.78 -13.56 -19.46
CA ALA A 71 11.46 -14.56 -20.26
C ALA A 71 12.92 -14.15 -20.56
N GLU A 72 13.82 -14.98 -20.03
CA GLU A 72 15.19 -15.20 -20.49
C GLU A 72 16.31 -14.30 -19.94
N ARG A 73 17.11 -14.89 -19.05
CA ARG A 73 18.53 -15.24 -19.30
C ARG A 73 18.98 -16.12 -18.12
N ARG A 74 19.05 -17.45 -18.31
CA ARG A 74 20.25 -18.20 -18.71
C ARG A 74 21.50 -17.78 -17.96
#